data_AF-A0AAD5FWV1-F1
#
_entry.id   AF-A0AAD5FWV1-F1
#
_cell.length_a   1.000
_cell.length_b   1.000
_cell.length_c   1.000
_cell.angle_alpha   90.00
_cell.angle_beta   90.00
_cell.angle_gamma   90.00
#
_symmetry.space_group_name_H-M   'P 1'
#
loop_
_entity.id
_entity.type
_entity.pdbx_description
1 polymer ?
#
loop_
_entity_poly.entity_id
_entity_poly.type
_entity_poly.pdbx_seq_one_letter_code
_entity_poly.pdbx_strand_id
1 'polypeptide(L)'
;MKGIKHSGRRGQSLPKRALALSTLPNDVIHIIFTHLTIQDLQNLSVLNREYRELLVPHLLSRVKAQWYKLIDESEGTTSVLKKYKYVIHQLRIIDSFPYGDWQIDIFQDVLYQLPKLQHLLINTVSSSGWLRYRANQTITKLTLYSEANVNDTQSRLQPHNKDNVTRKLNTYHPLQMFNVEHLENFKMLQHLELEGYHISWDPGSIRIPVLTLTSLTLVDCQWNYPFELKHFNYNNTLEHLSLQFKNGSTFEHSERFRDFILNLGESGGLESIASLELIHNDVKAETHHLNVDETFLKRILSGKGLPNLRRLVLRGWRVNCAFYWHRLVEILQSKQELTALDFDVVSSFGSGINTGVVKEWCREMCPWMKVCLNVRELQKA
;
A
#
# COMPACT_ATOMS: atom_id res chain seq x y z
N MET A 1 7.60 -9.42 90.60
CA MET A 1 8.42 -10.42 89.89
C MET A 1 8.12 -10.31 88.39
N LYS A 2 9.19 -10.12 87.59
CA LYS A 2 9.44 -10.47 86.16
C LYS A 2 8.18 -10.68 85.28
N GLY A 3 7.94 -9.98 84.16
CA GLY A 3 8.87 -9.43 83.18
C GLY A 3 9.11 -10.43 82.06
N ILE A 4 8.31 -10.40 80.99
CA ILE A 4 8.68 -10.88 79.64
C ILE A 4 8.02 -9.95 78.60
N LYS A 5 8.82 -9.08 77.98
CA LYS A 5 8.46 -8.35 76.75
C LYS A 5 8.75 -9.27 75.57
N HIS A 6 7.73 -9.74 74.87
CA HIS A 6 7.91 -10.30 73.53
C HIS A 6 7.92 -9.15 72.51
N SER A 7 9.13 -8.75 72.10
CA SER A 7 9.35 -7.92 70.93
C SER A 7 9.08 -8.75 69.66
N GLY A 8 7.82 -8.77 69.21
CA GLY A 8 7.48 -9.22 67.87
C GLY A 8 8.02 -8.22 66.85
N ARG A 9 9.15 -8.54 66.23
CA ARG A 9 9.62 -7.89 65.00
C ARG A 9 8.52 -8.02 63.95
N ARG A 10 7.76 -6.94 63.72
CA ARG A 10 6.97 -6.80 62.49
C ARG A 10 7.96 -6.80 61.34
N GLY A 11 8.04 -7.90 60.62
CA GLY A 11 8.61 -7.91 59.27
C GLY A 11 7.80 -6.91 58.46
N GLN A 12 8.40 -5.75 58.18
CA GLN A 12 7.91 -4.87 57.14
C GLN A 12 8.08 -5.62 55.82
N SER A 13 7.02 -6.26 55.34
CA SER A 13 6.95 -6.66 53.94
C SER A 13 6.95 -5.37 53.14
N LEU A 14 8.04 -5.10 52.43
CA LEU A 14 8.09 -4.09 51.38
C LEU A 14 6.86 -4.28 50.49
N PRO A 15 6.06 -3.23 50.21
CA PRO A 15 4.93 -3.38 49.31
C PRO A 15 5.50 -3.83 47.96
N LYS A 16 5.10 -5.02 47.50
CA LYS A 16 5.31 -5.44 46.11
C LYS A 16 4.69 -4.33 45.26
N ARG A 17 5.52 -3.43 44.72
CA ARG A 17 5.08 -2.43 43.75
C ARG A 17 4.42 -3.22 42.64
N ALA A 18 3.10 -3.12 42.54
CA ALA A 18 2.38 -3.67 41.40
C ALA A 18 2.99 -3.02 40.17
N LEU A 19 3.51 -3.84 39.26
CA LEU A 19 3.99 -3.38 37.97
C LEU A 19 2.81 -2.76 37.24
N ALA A 20 2.74 -1.42 37.25
CA ALA A 20 1.77 -0.67 36.46
C ALA A 20 2.39 -0.41 35.09
N LEU A 21 1.59 -0.46 34.03
CA LEU A 21 2.09 -0.28 32.66
C LEU A 21 2.81 1.07 32.49
N SER A 22 2.35 2.11 33.19
CA SER A 22 2.96 3.45 33.17
C SER A 22 4.31 3.54 33.87
N THR A 23 4.68 2.53 34.66
CA THR A 23 5.99 2.45 35.32
C THR A 23 7.04 1.71 34.49
N LEU A 24 6.64 1.16 33.33
CA LEU A 24 7.56 0.49 32.42
C LEU A 24 8.38 1.52 31.62
N PRO A 25 9.62 1.19 31.20
CA PRO A 25 10.36 2.01 30.25
C PRO A 25 9.62 2.16 28.93
N ASN A 26 9.73 3.34 28.31
CA ASN A 26 9.04 3.65 27.05
C ASN A 26 9.31 2.63 25.93
N ASP A 27 10.53 2.07 25.85
CA ASP A 27 10.88 1.08 24.84
C ASP A 27 10.08 -0.22 25.01
N VAL A 28 9.86 -0.65 26.26
CA VAL A 28 9.07 -1.85 26.58
C VAL A 28 7.60 -1.59 26.24
N ILE A 29 7.09 -0.41 26.58
CA ILE A 29 5.72 0.02 26.25
C ILE A 29 5.53 0.03 24.73
N HIS A 30 6.51 0.55 23.99
CA HIS A 30 6.47 0.58 22.53
C HIS A 30 6.38 -0.84 21.94
N ILE A 31 7.19 -1.78 22.42
CA ILE A 31 7.15 -3.19 21.99
C ILE A 31 5.80 -3.84 22.34
N ILE A 32 5.22 -3.56 23.51
CA ILE A 32 3.90 -4.10 23.84
C ILE A 32 2.84 -3.57 22.87
N PHE A 33 2.89 -2.26 22.57
CA PHE A 33 1.89 -1.60 21.74
C PHE A 33 2.02 -1.89 20.25
N THR A 34 3.17 -2.35 19.75
CA THR A 34 3.28 -2.85 18.37
C THR A 34 2.47 -4.12 18.13
N HIS A 35 2.09 -4.86 19.19
CA HIS A 35 1.26 -6.05 19.09
C HIS A 35 -0.24 -5.79 19.31
N LEU A 36 -0.64 -4.57 19.65
CA LEU A 36 -2.03 -4.21 19.89
C LEU A 36 -2.70 -3.65 18.63
N THR A 37 -3.99 -3.90 18.47
CA THR A 37 -4.77 -3.25 17.41
C THR A 37 -5.06 -1.79 17.78
N ILE A 38 -5.39 -0.96 16.78
CA ILE A 38 -5.82 0.42 17.02
C ILE A 38 -7.06 0.45 17.94
N GLN A 39 -7.95 -0.53 17.80
CA GLN A 39 -9.14 -0.66 18.65
C GLN A 39 -8.76 -0.91 20.11
N ASP A 40 -7.77 -1.76 20.36
CA ASP A 40 -7.27 -2.02 21.70
C ASP A 40 -6.67 -0.76 22.32
N LEU A 41 -5.85 -0.03 21.57
CA LEU A 41 -5.25 1.23 22.01
C LEU A 41 -6.33 2.28 22.33
N GLN A 42 -7.38 2.36 21.53
CA GLN A 42 -8.51 3.25 21.79
C GLN A 42 -9.21 2.87 23.09
N ASN A 43 -9.55 1.58 23.27
CA ASN A 43 -10.20 1.08 24.48
C ASN A 43 -9.35 1.37 25.74
N LEU A 44 -8.03 1.17 25.66
CA LEU A 44 -7.10 1.46 26.76
C LEU A 44 -7.04 2.96 27.09
N SER A 45 -7.09 3.83 26.08
CA SER A 45 -7.04 5.30 26.27
C SER A 45 -8.26 5.89 26.98
N VAL A 46 -9.36 5.14 27.04
CA VAL A 46 -10.59 5.54 27.75
C VAL A 46 -10.50 5.22 29.24
N LEU A 47 -9.69 4.24 29.65
CA LEU A 47 -9.64 3.74 31.03
C LEU A 47 -9.22 4.81 32.04
N ASN A 48 -8.16 5.57 31.76
CA ASN A 48 -7.75 6.70 32.61
C ASN A 48 -6.91 7.74 31.82
N ARG A 49 -6.64 8.88 32.47
CA ARG A 49 -5.88 9.99 31.89
C ARG A 49 -4.41 9.64 31.60
N GLU A 50 -3.77 8.88 32.48
CA GLU A 50 -2.37 8.50 32.36
C GLU A 50 -2.13 7.61 31.13
N TYR A 51 -2.98 6.59 30.93
CA TYR A 51 -2.99 5.78 29.71
C TYR A 51 -3.25 6.61 28.47
N ARG A 52 -4.18 7.57 28.54
CA ARG A 52 -4.46 8.46 27.40
C ARG A 52 -3.22 9.26 27.00
N GLU A 53 -2.55 9.89 27.97
CA GLU A 53 -1.34 10.68 27.70
C GLU A 53 -0.20 9.80 27.16
N LEU A 54 -0.05 8.58 27.70
CA LEU A 54 0.92 7.59 27.24
C LEU A 54 0.64 7.07 25.82
N LEU A 55 -0.64 6.90 25.45
CA LEU A 55 -1.07 6.29 24.19
C LEU A 55 -1.23 7.28 23.04
N VAL A 56 -1.30 8.58 23.33
CA VAL A 56 -1.42 9.66 22.33
C VAL A 56 -0.40 9.52 21.19
N PRO A 57 0.90 9.26 21.44
CA PRO A 57 1.89 9.06 20.37
C PRO A 57 1.54 7.94 19.39
N HIS A 58 0.93 6.87 19.89
CA HIS A 58 0.58 5.70 19.10
C HIS A 58 -0.73 5.92 18.33
N LEU A 59 -1.75 6.45 19.02
CA LEU A 59 -3.06 6.73 18.44
C LEU A 59 -3.03 7.82 17.37
N LEU A 60 -2.23 8.87 17.57
CA LEU A 60 -2.14 10.00 16.65
C LEU A 60 -0.99 9.90 15.66
N SER A 61 -0.25 8.79 15.65
CA SER A 61 0.77 8.54 14.62
C SER A 61 0.18 8.47 13.21
N ARG A 62 -1.06 7.95 13.10
CA ARG A 62 -1.80 7.76 11.85
C ARG A 62 -3.18 8.41 11.95
N VAL A 63 -3.29 9.64 11.46
CA VAL A 63 -4.50 10.45 11.57
C VAL A 63 -5.37 10.28 10.32
N LYS A 64 -6.68 10.22 10.53
CA LYS A 64 -7.70 10.33 9.48
C LYS A 64 -8.40 11.68 9.62
N ALA A 65 -8.57 12.41 8.53
CA ALA A 65 -9.26 13.70 8.51
C ALA A 65 -10.14 13.81 7.28
N GLN A 66 -11.24 14.55 7.42
CA GLN A 66 -12.05 15.02 6.28
C GLN A 66 -11.51 16.36 5.80
N TRP A 67 -11.75 16.71 4.55
CA TRP A 67 -11.30 17.98 3.96
C TRP A 67 -11.73 19.20 4.78
N TYR A 68 -13.00 19.30 5.20
CA TYR A 68 -13.46 20.44 5.99
C TYR A 68 -12.70 20.58 7.32
N LYS A 69 -12.20 19.49 7.91
CA LYS A 69 -11.39 19.57 9.14
C LYS A 69 -10.02 20.16 8.85
N LEU A 70 -9.46 19.90 7.67
CA LEU A 70 -8.21 20.52 7.25
C LEU A 70 -8.41 22.01 6.98
N ILE A 71 -9.57 22.40 6.44
CA ILE A 71 -9.96 23.81 6.29
C ILE A 71 -10.09 24.48 7.66
N ASP A 72 -10.81 23.84 8.59
CA ASP A 72 -10.94 24.31 9.98
C ASP A 72 -9.55 24.48 10.66
N GLU A 73 -8.57 23.60 10.37
CA GLU A 73 -7.19 23.72 10.87
C GLU A 73 -6.42 24.86 10.16
N SER A 74 -6.58 25.05 8.84
CA SER A 74 -5.93 26.16 8.12
C SER A 74 -6.44 27.53 8.57
N GLU A 75 -7.73 27.63 8.89
CA GLU A 75 -8.36 28.86 9.41
C GLU A 75 -8.09 29.08 10.91
N GLY A 76 -7.51 28.08 11.61
CA GLY A 76 -7.24 28.14 13.05
C GLY A 76 -8.48 27.92 13.93
N THR A 77 -9.62 27.53 13.36
CA THR A 77 -10.84 27.12 14.07
C THR A 77 -10.59 25.86 14.92
N THR A 78 -9.69 25.00 14.45
CA THR A 78 -9.17 23.86 15.23
C THR A 78 -7.64 23.89 15.29
N SER A 79 -7.05 23.13 16.21
CA SER A 79 -5.59 23.10 16.43
C SER A 79 -5.06 21.73 16.80
N VAL A 80 -5.81 20.67 16.47
CA VAL A 80 -5.44 19.29 16.82
C VAL A 80 -4.17 18.89 16.07
N LEU A 81 -4.10 19.14 14.76
CA LEU A 81 -2.92 18.80 13.96
C LEU A 81 -1.70 19.59 14.44
N LYS A 82 -1.87 20.89 14.70
CA LYS A 82 -0.81 21.75 15.24
C LYS A 82 -0.33 21.29 16.62
N LYS A 83 -1.23 20.87 17.51
CA LYS A 83 -0.92 20.40 18.86
C LYS A 83 -0.09 19.12 18.85
N TYR A 84 -0.34 18.21 17.91
CA TYR A 84 0.30 16.90 17.83
C TYR A 84 1.29 16.76 16.66
N LYS A 85 1.77 17.88 16.13
CA LYS A 85 2.59 17.93 14.90
C LYS A 85 3.87 17.09 14.89
N TYR A 86 4.45 16.82 16.05
CA TYR A 86 5.67 16.00 16.17
C TYR A 86 5.40 14.49 16.30
N VAL A 87 4.12 14.11 16.39
CA VAL A 87 3.68 12.72 16.55
C VAL A 87 3.09 12.17 15.26
N ILE A 88 2.50 13.03 14.42
CA ILE A 88 1.79 12.62 13.21
C ILE A 88 2.80 12.24 12.12
N HIS A 89 2.83 10.96 11.76
CA HIS A 89 3.70 10.41 10.71
C HIS A 89 2.92 10.12 9.42
N GLN A 90 1.62 9.85 9.55
CA GLN A 90 0.72 9.57 8.45
C GLN A 90 -0.57 10.37 8.58
N LEU A 91 -1.04 10.93 7.46
CA LEU A 91 -2.33 11.59 7.34
C LEU A 91 -3.11 10.96 6.18
N ARG A 92 -4.34 10.52 6.43
CA ARG A 92 -5.29 10.06 5.42
C ARG A 92 -6.45 11.03 5.31
N ILE A 93 -6.62 11.64 4.15
CA ILE A 93 -7.81 12.39 3.78
C ILE A 93 -8.85 11.39 3.29
N ILE A 94 -9.94 11.22 4.04
CA ILE A 94 -10.87 10.10 3.85
C ILE A 94 -11.97 10.39 2.83
N ASP A 95 -12.32 11.65 2.62
CA ASP A 95 -13.38 12.06 1.70
C ASP A 95 -12.81 12.77 0.48
N SER A 96 -13.56 12.72 -0.61
CA SER A 96 -13.22 13.39 -1.85
C SER A 96 -13.77 14.82 -1.87
N PHE A 97 -12.93 15.79 -2.25
CA PHE A 97 -13.37 17.18 -2.43
C PHE A 97 -12.63 17.83 -3.62
N PRO A 98 -13.13 17.64 -4.87
CA PRO A 98 -12.46 18.12 -6.07
C PRO A 98 -12.18 19.62 -6.09
N TYR A 99 -13.06 20.42 -5.47
CA TYR A 99 -12.82 21.85 -5.31
C TYR A 99 -11.59 22.11 -4.43
N GLY A 100 -11.45 21.35 -3.32
CA GLY A 100 -10.31 21.42 -2.42
C GLY A 100 -8.99 21.08 -3.09
N ASP A 101 -8.95 20.03 -3.92
CA ASP A 101 -7.74 19.61 -4.64
C ASP A 101 -7.07 20.79 -5.38
N TRP A 102 -7.88 21.59 -6.07
CA TRP A 102 -7.42 22.70 -6.90
C TRP A 102 -7.30 24.02 -6.15
N GLN A 103 -8.29 24.35 -5.31
CA GLN A 103 -8.45 25.70 -4.77
C GLN A 103 -7.86 25.88 -3.38
N ILE A 104 -7.61 24.79 -2.64
CA ILE A 104 -7.15 24.86 -1.25
C ILE A 104 -5.75 24.26 -1.15
N ASP A 105 -4.79 25.04 -0.67
CA ASP A 105 -3.41 24.61 -0.53
C ASP A 105 -3.12 24.06 0.88
N ILE A 106 -3.72 22.90 1.18
CA ILE A 106 -3.45 22.23 2.46
C ILE A 106 -1.96 21.92 2.66
N PHE A 107 -1.15 21.86 1.59
CA PHE A 107 0.28 21.58 1.70
C PHE A 107 1.01 22.73 2.39
N GLN A 108 0.74 23.95 1.94
CA GLN A 108 1.27 25.17 2.52
C GLN A 108 0.61 25.46 3.88
N ASP A 109 -0.72 25.35 3.96
CA ASP A 109 -1.50 25.86 5.08
C ASP A 109 -1.46 24.93 6.30
N VAL A 110 -1.46 23.61 6.07
CA VAL A 110 -1.58 22.59 7.11
C VAL A 110 -0.34 21.69 7.17
N LEU A 111 0.04 21.06 6.06
CA LEU A 111 1.04 19.99 6.05
C LEU A 111 2.45 20.51 6.36
N TYR A 112 2.77 21.76 5.99
CA TYR A 112 4.05 22.39 6.35
C TYR A 112 4.26 22.44 7.87
N GLN A 113 3.18 22.48 8.65
CA GLN A 113 3.25 22.50 10.11
C GLN A 113 3.52 21.11 10.72
N LEU A 114 3.53 20.04 9.92
CA LEU A 114 3.69 18.64 10.35
C LEU A 114 5.09 18.11 9.96
N PRO A 115 6.15 18.42 10.71
CA PRO A 115 7.53 18.13 10.32
C PRO A 115 7.89 16.64 10.29
N LYS A 116 7.04 15.78 10.84
CA LYS A 116 7.21 14.32 10.87
C LYS A 116 6.29 13.59 9.88
N LEU A 117 5.46 14.31 9.12
CA LEU A 117 4.57 13.70 8.14
C LEU A 117 5.38 13.14 6.97
N GLN A 118 5.35 11.83 6.85
CA GLN A 118 6.07 11.07 5.82
C GLN A 118 5.13 10.37 4.85
N HIS A 119 3.94 9.95 5.30
CA HIS A 119 2.96 9.26 4.47
C HIS A 119 1.67 10.07 4.35
N LEU A 120 1.35 10.49 3.13
CA LEU A 120 0.09 11.17 2.81
C LEU A 120 -0.79 10.26 1.94
N LEU A 121 -2.04 10.06 2.35
CA LEU A 121 -3.05 9.36 1.57
C LEU A 121 -4.19 10.31 1.26
N ILE A 122 -4.56 10.44 0.00
CA ILE A 122 -5.60 11.39 -0.44
C ILE A 122 -6.67 10.62 -1.20
N ASN A 123 -7.90 10.64 -0.66
CA ASN A 123 -9.08 10.26 -1.42
C ASN A 123 -9.38 11.38 -2.41
N THR A 124 -9.20 11.14 -3.70
CA THR A 124 -9.47 12.12 -4.75
C THR A 124 -10.12 11.43 -5.94
N VAL A 125 -11.04 12.14 -6.58
CA VAL A 125 -11.62 11.72 -7.86
C VAL A 125 -11.10 12.58 -9.02
N SER A 126 -10.14 13.46 -8.72
CA SER A 126 -9.54 14.39 -9.68
C SER A 126 -8.31 13.76 -10.33
N SER A 127 -8.07 14.13 -11.59
CA SER A 127 -6.77 13.92 -12.23
C SER A 127 -5.66 14.62 -11.44
N SER A 128 -4.44 14.09 -11.48
CA SER A 128 -3.34 14.55 -10.61
C SER A 128 -2.74 15.92 -10.97
N GLY A 129 -3.33 16.66 -11.92
CA GLY A 129 -2.79 17.93 -12.42
C GLY A 129 -2.56 18.99 -11.35
N TRP A 130 -3.37 18.97 -10.28
CA TRP A 130 -3.24 19.89 -9.16
C TRP A 130 -1.93 19.70 -8.37
N LEU A 131 -1.33 18.50 -8.39
CA LEU A 131 -0.05 18.22 -7.71
C LEU A 131 1.12 19.05 -8.27
N ARG A 132 1.04 19.49 -9.53
CA ARG A 132 2.05 20.38 -10.15
C ARG A 132 2.27 21.67 -9.35
N TYR A 133 1.23 22.13 -8.66
CA TYR A 133 1.23 23.37 -7.89
C TYR A 133 1.49 23.15 -6.40
N ARG A 134 1.73 21.91 -5.97
CA ARG A 134 1.98 21.54 -4.58
C ARG A 134 3.43 21.09 -4.41
N ALA A 135 3.95 21.25 -3.21
CA ALA A 135 5.29 20.83 -2.86
C ALA A 135 5.33 20.35 -1.41
N ASN A 136 6.11 19.30 -1.16
CA ASN A 136 6.43 18.89 0.20
C ASN A 136 7.77 18.14 0.22
N GLN A 137 8.61 18.46 1.21
CA GLN A 137 9.95 17.91 1.34
C GLN A 137 10.05 16.77 2.35
N THR A 138 9.02 16.51 3.15
CA THR A 138 9.03 15.47 4.18
C THR A 138 8.29 14.21 3.77
N ILE A 139 7.35 14.33 2.81
CA ILE A 139 6.58 13.20 2.28
C ILE A 139 7.48 12.26 1.49
N THR A 140 7.60 11.03 1.99
CA THR A 140 8.32 9.92 1.36
C THR A 140 7.39 8.88 0.77
N LYS A 141 6.12 8.84 1.20
CA LYS A 141 5.08 7.97 0.64
C LYS A 141 3.82 8.76 0.29
N LEU A 142 3.34 8.61 -0.94
CA LEU A 142 2.10 9.20 -1.43
C LEU A 142 1.18 8.10 -1.95
N THR A 143 -0.06 8.09 -1.46
CA THR A 143 -1.13 7.20 -1.94
C THR A 143 -2.28 8.06 -2.47
N LEU A 144 -2.61 7.93 -3.75
CA LEU A 144 -3.81 8.52 -4.34
C LEU A 144 -4.82 7.42 -4.62
N TYR A 145 -5.98 7.53 -4.00
CA TYR A 145 -7.03 6.53 -4.09
C TYR A 145 -8.40 7.16 -4.28
N SER A 146 -9.38 6.37 -4.71
CA SER A 146 -10.72 6.85 -5.04
C SER A 146 -11.78 5.96 -4.40
N GLU A 147 -12.30 6.38 -3.24
CA GLU A 147 -13.41 5.72 -2.56
C GLU A 147 -14.70 6.54 -2.79
N ALA A 148 -15.64 6.00 -3.58
CA ALA A 148 -16.84 6.70 -4.06
C ALA A 148 -17.86 7.09 -2.98
N ASN A 149 -17.73 6.56 -1.77
CA ASN A 149 -18.78 6.61 -0.74
C ASN A 149 -18.56 7.68 0.34
N VAL A 150 -17.57 8.56 0.20
CA VAL A 150 -17.25 9.56 1.23
C VAL A 150 -17.12 10.94 0.58
N ASN A 151 -18.22 11.71 0.56
CA ASN A 151 -18.31 13.07 0.02
C ASN A 151 -18.83 14.07 1.06
N ASP A 152 -18.43 13.89 2.31
CA ASP A 152 -18.99 14.61 3.45
C ASP A 152 -18.68 16.11 3.40
N THR A 153 -17.47 16.49 3.02
CA THR A 153 -17.08 17.91 2.89
C THR A 153 -17.89 18.61 1.80
N GLN A 154 -18.04 17.97 0.63
CA GLN A 154 -18.83 18.53 -0.45
C GLN A 154 -20.29 18.76 -0.01
N SER A 155 -20.85 17.79 0.73
CA SER A 155 -22.23 17.87 1.24
C SER A 155 -22.40 18.97 2.30
N ARG A 156 -21.36 19.26 3.09
CA ARG A 156 -21.38 20.30 4.12
C ARG A 156 -21.18 21.71 3.57
N LEU A 157 -20.33 21.87 2.56
CA LEU A 157 -19.93 23.19 2.04
C LEU A 157 -20.78 23.66 0.85
N GLN A 158 -21.48 22.77 0.15
CA GLN A 158 -22.45 23.20 -0.86
C GLN A 158 -23.76 23.65 -0.21
N PRO A 159 -24.27 24.84 -0.55
CA PRO A 159 -25.57 25.29 -0.05
C PRO A 159 -26.67 24.35 -0.54
N HIS A 160 -27.58 23.98 0.37
CA HIS A 160 -28.83 23.28 0.05
C HIS A 160 -29.70 24.14 -0.88
N ASN A 161 -29.41 24.14 -2.19
CA ASN A 161 -30.43 24.49 -3.16
C ASN A 161 -31.46 23.37 -3.14
N LYS A 162 -32.61 23.67 -2.51
CA LYS A 162 -33.80 22.82 -2.33
C LYS A 162 -34.52 22.46 -3.64
N ASP A 163 -33.83 22.45 -4.77
CA ASP A 163 -34.40 21.90 -6.00
C ASP A 163 -33.97 20.44 -6.13
N ASN A 164 -34.89 19.59 -5.68
CA ASN A 164 -34.95 18.16 -5.89
C ASN A 164 -34.80 17.82 -7.38
N VAL A 165 -33.56 17.77 -7.84
CA VAL A 165 -33.17 16.76 -8.82
C VAL A 165 -32.22 15.86 -8.07
N THR A 166 -32.69 14.67 -7.74
CA THR A 166 -31.87 13.46 -7.64
C THR A 166 -31.03 13.37 -8.91
N ARG A 167 -29.96 14.18 -9.00
CA ARG A 167 -28.76 13.81 -9.71
C ARG A 167 -28.25 12.63 -8.90
N LYS A 168 -28.78 11.44 -9.20
CA LYS A 168 -27.92 10.27 -9.36
C LYS A 168 -26.73 10.85 -10.11
N LEU A 169 -25.59 11.03 -9.44
CA LEU A 169 -24.36 11.36 -10.13
C LEU A 169 -24.30 10.29 -11.22
N ASN A 170 -24.54 10.70 -12.47
CA ASN A 170 -24.31 9.82 -13.59
C ASN A 170 -22.88 9.34 -13.38
N THR A 171 -22.75 8.03 -13.18
CA THR A 171 -21.53 7.27 -12.86
C THR A 171 -20.54 7.28 -14.02
N TYR A 172 -20.49 8.36 -14.80
CA TYR A 172 -19.35 8.75 -15.60
C TYR A 172 -18.43 9.53 -14.68
N HIS A 173 -17.73 8.81 -13.80
CA HIS A 173 -16.51 9.40 -13.26
C HIS A 173 -15.60 9.63 -14.47
N PRO A 174 -15.23 10.89 -14.78
CA PRO A 174 -14.29 11.15 -15.84
C PRO A 174 -13.02 10.34 -15.59
N LEU A 175 -12.41 9.86 -16.66
CA LEU A 175 -11.18 9.09 -16.61
C LEU A 175 -10.14 9.88 -15.79
N GLN A 176 -9.77 9.36 -14.62
CA GLN A 176 -8.83 10.03 -13.73
C GLN A 176 -7.43 9.89 -14.34
N MET A 177 -6.84 10.99 -14.79
CA MET A 177 -5.53 10.94 -15.42
C MET A 177 -4.41 11.19 -14.41
N PHE A 178 -3.36 10.38 -14.50
CA PHE A 178 -2.13 10.58 -13.75
C PHE A 178 -0.96 10.83 -14.70
N ASN A 179 -0.12 11.83 -14.43
CA ASN A 179 1.17 12.00 -15.09
C ASN A 179 2.27 12.09 -14.03
N VAL A 180 3.36 11.33 -14.24
CA VAL A 180 4.53 11.26 -13.36
C VAL A 180 5.19 12.63 -13.14
N GLU A 181 5.14 13.51 -14.13
CA GLU A 181 5.70 14.88 -14.05
C GLU A 181 5.03 15.73 -12.98
N HIS A 182 3.80 15.40 -12.57
CA HIS A 182 3.11 16.13 -11.52
C HIS A 182 3.77 15.96 -10.14
N LEU A 183 4.73 15.02 -10.02
CA LEU A 183 5.51 14.77 -8.82
C LEU A 183 6.84 15.54 -8.77
N GLU A 184 7.12 16.45 -9.71
CA GLU A 184 8.38 17.22 -9.80
C GLU A 184 8.82 17.86 -8.45
N ASN A 185 7.85 18.30 -7.65
CA ASN A 185 8.10 18.99 -6.38
C ASN A 185 8.18 18.07 -5.15
N PHE A 186 8.08 16.74 -5.33
CA PHE A 186 8.11 15.75 -4.26
C PHE A 186 9.45 15.01 -4.24
N LYS A 187 10.53 15.75 -4.01
CA LYS A 187 11.92 15.26 -4.20
C LYS A 187 12.31 14.09 -3.30
N MET A 188 11.66 13.93 -2.14
CA MET A 188 11.92 12.85 -1.19
C MET A 188 10.98 11.65 -1.37
N LEU A 189 10.13 11.66 -2.40
CA LEU A 189 9.15 10.60 -2.63
C LEU A 189 9.85 9.31 -3.07
N GLN A 190 9.68 8.27 -2.25
CA GLN A 190 10.23 6.93 -2.45
C GLN A 190 9.15 5.90 -2.76
N HIS A 191 7.94 6.09 -2.24
CA HIS A 191 6.84 5.16 -2.39
C HIS A 191 5.64 5.85 -3.03
N LEU A 192 5.19 5.34 -4.16
CA LEU A 192 4.00 5.82 -4.86
C LEU A 192 2.98 4.70 -4.98
N GLU A 193 1.75 4.99 -4.58
CA GLU A 193 0.61 4.10 -4.72
C GLU A 193 -0.53 4.84 -5.41
N LEU A 194 -1.01 4.30 -6.53
CA LEU A 194 -2.07 4.86 -7.35
C LEU A 194 -3.20 3.86 -7.49
N GLU A 195 -4.44 4.31 -7.33
CA GLU A 195 -5.61 3.47 -7.53
C GLU A 195 -6.56 4.07 -8.57
N GLY A 196 -6.94 3.29 -9.58
CA GLY A 196 -7.96 3.65 -10.58
C GLY A 196 -7.54 4.70 -11.61
N TYR A 197 -6.25 5.05 -11.67
CA TYR A 197 -5.75 6.08 -12.59
C TYR A 197 -5.43 5.54 -13.99
N HIS A 198 -5.77 6.35 -15.00
CA HIS A 198 -5.23 6.25 -16.34
C HIS A 198 -3.91 7.01 -16.43
N ILE A 199 -2.82 6.28 -16.67
CA ILE A 199 -1.48 6.84 -16.73
C ILE A 199 -1.28 7.48 -18.10
N SER A 200 -1.13 8.79 -18.08
CA SER A 200 -0.80 9.66 -19.20
C SER A 200 0.69 9.97 -19.21
N TRP A 201 1.25 10.06 -20.41
CA TRP A 201 2.67 10.36 -20.62
C TRP A 201 2.83 11.21 -21.87
N ASP A 202 3.68 12.22 -21.78
CA ASP A 202 4.00 13.11 -22.89
C ASP A 202 5.45 12.87 -23.36
N PRO A 203 5.66 12.26 -24.55
CA PRO A 203 7.01 12.07 -25.10
C PRO A 203 7.76 13.37 -25.33
N GLY A 204 7.05 14.49 -25.51
CA GLY A 204 7.63 15.80 -25.77
C GLY A 204 8.02 16.56 -24.50
N SER A 205 7.72 16.04 -23.31
CA SER A 205 8.06 16.74 -22.08
C SER A 205 9.56 16.73 -21.83
N ILE A 206 10.10 17.94 -21.66
CA ILE A 206 11.52 18.18 -21.37
C ILE A 206 11.81 17.95 -19.86
N ARG A 207 10.75 17.85 -19.04
CA ARG A 207 10.88 17.77 -17.58
C ARG A 207 10.75 16.34 -17.11
N ILE A 208 11.90 15.71 -16.87
CA ILE A 208 11.94 14.42 -16.18
C ILE A 208 12.06 14.71 -14.68
N PRO A 209 11.04 14.38 -13.86
CA PRO A 209 11.12 14.62 -12.43
C PRO A 209 12.25 13.77 -11.86
N VAL A 210 13.14 14.38 -11.07
CA VAL A 210 14.18 13.65 -10.33
C VAL A 210 13.51 12.91 -9.18
N LEU A 211 12.99 11.72 -9.49
CA LEU A 211 12.29 10.86 -8.55
C LEU A 211 13.25 9.83 -7.96
N THR A 212 13.18 9.63 -6.65
CA THR A 212 13.93 8.59 -5.94
C THR A 212 13.01 7.42 -5.58
N LEU A 213 12.06 7.12 -6.48
CA LEU A 213 11.07 6.07 -6.26
C LEU A 213 11.76 4.71 -6.14
N THR A 214 11.58 4.07 -4.99
CA THR A 214 12.02 2.70 -4.70
C THR A 214 10.85 1.71 -4.76
N SER A 215 9.61 2.19 -4.65
CA SER A 215 8.41 1.36 -4.66
C SER A 215 7.28 2.01 -5.44
N LEU A 216 6.68 1.23 -6.36
CA LEU A 216 5.51 1.61 -7.14
C LEU A 216 4.42 0.54 -6.99
N THR A 217 3.23 0.98 -6.58
CA THR A 217 2.05 0.14 -6.51
C THR A 217 0.95 0.75 -7.37
N LEU A 218 0.48 0.00 -8.36
CA LEU A 218 -0.60 0.38 -9.24
C LEU A 218 -1.78 -0.55 -9.01
N VAL A 219 -2.92 0.01 -8.60
CA VAL A 219 -4.15 -0.73 -8.29
C VAL A 219 -5.21 -0.32 -9.31
N ASP A 220 -5.67 -1.22 -10.17
CA ASP A 220 -6.61 -0.91 -11.25
C ASP A 220 -6.21 0.25 -12.17
N CYS A 221 -4.91 0.50 -12.28
CA CYS A 221 -4.42 1.51 -13.21
C CYS A 221 -4.40 0.98 -14.65
N GLN A 222 -4.53 1.90 -15.59
CA GLN A 222 -4.54 1.62 -17.02
C GLN A 222 -3.56 2.53 -17.74
N TRP A 223 -3.02 2.11 -18.88
CA TRP A 223 -2.16 2.96 -19.71
C TRP A 223 -2.34 2.68 -21.20
N ASN A 224 -1.96 3.66 -22.02
CA ASN A 224 -1.99 3.56 -23.48
C ASN A 224 -0.56 3.60 -24.05
N TYR A 225 -0.36 2.95 -25.19
CA TYR A 225 0.85 3.14 -25.99
C TYR A 225 1.05 4.64 -26.30
N PRO A 226 2.28 5.18 -26.27
CA PRO A 226 3.58 4.50 -26.10
C PRO A 226 4.08 4.41 -24.64
N PHE A 227 3.22 4.52 -23.64
CA PHE A 227 3.67 4.44 -22.25
C PHE A 227 4.21 3.06 -21.87
N GLU A 228 5.38 3.05 -21.24
CA GLU A 228 6.02 1.90 -20.60
C GLU A 228 6.31 2.18 -19.12
N LEU A 229 6.26 1.15 -18.25
CA LEU A 229 6.50 1.33 -16.81
C LEU A 229 7.90 1.81 -16.45
N LYS A 230 8.88 1.66 -17.35
CA LYS A 230 10.22 2.25 -17.20
C LYS A 230 10.18 3.78 -17.05
N HIS A 231 9.12 4.44 -17.51
CA HIS A 231 8.90 5.87 -17.31
C HIS A 231 8.57 6.24 -15.85
N PHE A 232 8.37 5.27 -14.95
CA PHE A 232 8.42 5.56 -13.50
C PHE A 232 9.82 5.35 -12.91
N ASN A 233 10.73 4.71 -13.66
CA ASN A 233 12.03 4.27 -13.19
C ASN A 233 13.20 4.99 -13.90
N TYR A 234 13.06 6.30 -14.13
CA TYR A 234 14.07 7.11 -14.83
C TYR A 234 15.48 7.00 -14.24
N ASN A 235 15.57 6.90 -12.91
CA ASN A 235 16.85 6.85 -12.19
C ASN A 235 17.32 5.42 -11.88
N ASN A 236 16.61 4.39 -12.38
CA ASN A 236 16.87 2.99 -12.07
C ASN A 236 16.97 2.71 -10.55
N THR A 237 16.06 3.32 -9.77
CA THR A 237 15.98 3.19 -8.31
C THR A 237 14.81 2.31 -7.86
N LEU A 238 13.90 1.96 -8.76
CA LEU A 238 12.69 1.22 -8.44
C LEU A 238 13.01 -0.24 -8.11
N GLU A 239 12.94 -0.60 -6.85
CA GLU A 239 13.23 -1.96 -6.35
C GLU A 239 11.96 -2.81 -6.25
N HIS A 240 10.81 -2.19 -6.00
CA HIS A 240 9.53 -2.87 -5.82
C HIS A 240 8.48 -2.38 -6.81
N LEU A 241 7.93 -3.31 -7.59
CA LEU A 241 6.81 -3.08 -8.50
C LEU A 241 5.65 -4.01 -8.15
N SER A 242 4.50 -3.44 -7.83
CA SER A 242 3.26 -4.18 -7.58
C SER A 242 2.17 -3.72 -8.53
N LEU A 243 1.65 -4.63 -9.35
CA LEU A 243 0.47 -4.43 -10.17
C LEU A 243 -0.67 -5.25 -9.58
N GLN A 244 -1.75 -4.57 -9.19
CA GLN A 244 -2.92 -5.17 -8.59
C GLN A 244 -4.14 -4.83 -9.41
N PHE A 245 -4.96 -5.82 -9.71
CA PHE A 245 -6.18 -5.63 -10.46
C PHE A 245 -7.35 -6.22 -9.69
N LYS A 246 -8.45 -5.48 -9.62
CA LYS A 246 -9.72 -5.92 -9.06
C LYS A 246 -10.53 -6.59 -10.15
N ASN A 247 -11.40 -7.49 -9.71
CA ASN A 247 -12.26 -8.27 -10.59
C ASN A 247 -13.03 -7.38 -11.60
N GLY A 248 -12.91 -7.73 -12.88
CA GLY A 248 -13.59 -7.05 -13.97
C GLY A 248 -12.80 -5.90 -14.60
N SER A 249 -11.53 -5.70 -14.24
CA SER A 249 -10.66 -4.75 -14.96
C SER A 249 -10.48 -5.19 -16.41
N THR A 250 -11.07 -4.44 -17.34
CA THR A 250 -10.95 -4.70 -18.79
C THR A 250 -9.52 -4.56 -19.30
N PHE A 251 -8.67 -3.84 -18.55
CA PHE A 251 -7.28 -3.61 -18.91
C PHE A 251 -6.44 -4.88 -18.86
N GLU A 252 -6.73 -5.81 -17.94
CA GLU A 252 -6.06 -7.11 -17.84
C GLU A 252 -6.20 -7.94 -19.13
N HIS A 253 -7.29 -7.73 -19.86
CA HIS A 253 -7.59 -8.42 -21.12
C HIS A 253 -7.09 -7.66 -22.35
N SER A 254 -6.52 -6.47 -22.16
CA SER A 254 -6.02 -5.67 -23.27
C SER A 254 -4.78 -6.30 -23.89
N GLU A 255 -4.62 -6.13 -25.20
CA GLU A 255 -3.39 -6.52 -25.91
C GLU A 255 -2.16 -5.85 -25.31
N ARG A 256 -2.31 -4.66 -24.73
CA ARG A 256 -1.22 -3.89 -24.11
C ARG A 256 -0.72 -4.51 -22.83
N PHE A 257 -1.64 -4.98 -21.96
CA PHE A 257 -1.23 -5.69 -20.76
C PHE A 257 -0.56 -7.02 -21.14
N ARG A 258 -1.08 -7.72 -22.15
CA ARG A 258 -0.44 -8.92 -22.69
C ARG A 258 0.95 -8.63 -23.25
N ASP A 259 1.10 -7.57 -24.04
CA ASP A 259 2.38 -7.15 -24.61
C ASP A 259 3.39 -6.81 -23.52
N PHE A 260 2.97 -6.06 -22.49
CA PHE A 260 3.80 -5.78 -21.31
C PHE A 260 4.27 -7.07 -20.62
N ILE A 261 3.35 -8.00 -20.37
CA ILE A 261 3.66 -9.30 -19.75
C ILE A 261 4.60 -10.13 -20.65
N LEU A 262 4.43 -10.04 -21.96
CA LEU A 262 5.26 -10.74 -22.94
C LEU A 262 6.65 -10.14 -23.09
N ASN A 263 6.81 -8.83 -22.92
CA ASN A 263 8.06 -8.12 -23.15
C ASN A 263 8.66 -7.55 -21.86
N LEU A 264 8.28 -8.10 -20.69
CA LEU A 264 8.63 -7.56 -19.39
C LEU A 264 10.14 -7.42 -19.20
N GLY A 265 10.62 -6.18 -19.15
CA GLY A 265 12.03 -5.83 -18.98
C GLY A 265 12.89 -6.01 -20.23
N GLU A 266 12.34 -6.44 -21.37
CA GLU A 266 13.12 -6.59 -22.62
C GLU A 266 13.57 -5.25 -23.20
N SER A 267 12.78 -4.18 -22.97
CA SER A 267 13.08 -2.81 -23.41
C SER A 267 14.03 -2.04 -22.48
N GLY A 268 14.53 -2.69 -21.41
CA GLY A 268 15.37 -2.08 -20.38
C GLY A 268 14.64 -1.09 -19.47
N GLY A 269 15.36 -0.57 -18.47
CA GLY A 269 14.85 0.42 -17.50
C GLY A 269 14.06 -0.17 -16.34
N LEU A 270 14.09 -1.49 -16.16
CA LEU A 270 13.49 -2.21 -15.01
C LEU A 270 14.51 -3.08 -14.29
N GLU A 271 15.81 -2.86 -14.53
CA GLU A 271 16.90 -3.72 -14.05
C GLU A 271 17.02 -3.66 -12.53
N SER A 272 16.68 -2.54 -11.90
CA SER A 272 16.69 -2.36 -10.44
C SER A 272 15.63 -3.16 -9.70
N ILE A 273 14.62 -3.71 -10.38
CA ILE A 273 13.51 -4.40 -9.72
C ILE A 273 14.01 -5.67 -9.02
N ALA A 274 13.88 -5.67 -7.69
CA ALA A 274 14.19 -6.80 -6.82
C ALA A 274 12.93 -7.55 -6.37
N SER A 275 11.75 -6.91 -6.40
CA SER A 275 10.47 -7.51 -6.01
C SER A 275 9.39 -7.16 -7.03
N LEU A 276 8.78 -8.19 -7.62
CA LEU A 276 7.65 -8.07 -8.53
C LEU A 276 6.41 -8.74 -7.93
N GLU A 277 5.30 -8.01 -7.87
CA GLU A 277 3.99 -8.54 -7.49
C GLU A 277 2.97 -8.32 -8.62
N LEU A 278 2.34 -9.40 -9.07
CA LEU A 278 1.26 -9.37 -10.06
C LEU A 278 0.03 -10.07 -9.46
N ILE A 279 -0.94 -9.27 -9.04
CA ILE A 279 -2.06 -9.70 -8.20
C ILE A 279 -3.37 -9.45 -8.94
N HIS A 280 -4.12 -10.53 -9.18
CA HIS A 280 -5.50 -10.48 -9.63
C HIS A 280 -6.41 -10.81 -8.45
N ASN A 281 -7.08 -9.78 -7.92
CA ASN A 281 -7.99 -9.88 -6.78
C ASN A 281 -9.36 -10.40 -7.24
N ASP A 282 -9.99 -11.25 -6.43
CA ASP A 282 -11.35 -11.76 -6.61
C ASP A 282 -11.61 -12.49 -7.95
N VAL A 283 -10.76 -13.48 -8.25
CA VAL A 283 -10.94 -14.40 -9.38
C VAL A 283 -12.28 -15.15 -9.25
N LYS A 284 -13.29 -14.73 -10.01
CA LYS A 284 -14.49 -15.54 -10.26
C LYS A 284 -14.24 -16.52 -11.42
N ALA A 285 -14.99 -17.62 -11.40
CA ALA A 285 -14.73 -18.79 -12.24
C ALA A 285 -14.76 -18.54 -13.77
N GLU A 286 -15.43 -17.48 -14.21
CA GLU A 286 -15.90 -17.35 -15.59
C GLU A 286 -15.09 -16.37 -16.47
N THR A 287 -14.17 -15.58 -15.90
CA THR A 287 -13.40 -14.60 -16.69
C THR A 287 -12.16 -15.20 -17.36
N HIS A 288 -11.74 -14.62 -18.48
CA HIS A 288 -10.55 -15.01 -19.26
C HIS A 288 -9.27 -14.68 -18.51
N HIS A 289 -8.91 -15.50 -17.53
CA HIS A 289 -7.68 -15.30 -16.76
C HIS A 289 -6.43 -15.58 -17.58
N LEU A 290 -5.38 -14.80 -17.32
CA LEU A 290 -4.06 -15.07 -17.87
C LEU A 290 -3.49 -16.36 -17.27
N ASN A 291 -2.88 -17.16 -18.13
CA ASN A 291 -2.23 -18.39 -17.71
C ASN A 291 -0.77 -18.12 -17.38
N VAL A 292 -0.33 -18.59 -16.21
CA VAL A 292 1.10 -18.74 -15.92
C VAL A 292 1.53 -20.05 -16.58
N ASP A 293 2.17 -19.92 -17.75
CA ASP A 293 2.81 -21.03 -18.44
C ASP A 293 4.32 -21.04 -18.22
N GLU A 294 5.00 -22.06 -18.76
CA GLU A 294 6.44 -22.22 -18.64
C GLU A 294 7.20 -21.09 -19.35
N THR A 295 6.69 -20.60 -20.47
CA THR A 295 7.36 -19.56 -21.26
C THR A 295 7.39 -18.24 -20.51
N PHE A 296 6.29 -17.89 -19.85
CA PHE A 296 6.18 -16.72 -18.98
C PHE A 296 7.18 -16.79 -17.82
N LEU A 297 7.22 -17.89 -17.07
CA LEU A 297 8.16 -18.03 -15.96
C LEU A 297 9.61 -18.04 -16.41
N LYS A 298 9.94 -18.79 -17.46
CA LYS A 298 11.30 -18.77 -18.03
C LYS A 298 11.71 -17.37 -18.42
N ARG A 299 10.81 -16.57 -18.99
CA ARG A 299 11.10 -15.18 -19.36
C ARG A 299 11.40 -14.32 -18.12
N ILE A 300 10.49 -14.28 -17.15
CA ILE A 300 10.66 -13.49 -15.93
C ILE A 300 11.91 -13.91 -15.15
N LEU A 301 12.18 -15.22 -15.09
CA LEU A 301 13.26 -15.79 -14.28
C LEU A 301 14.59 -15.92 -15.04
N SER A 302 14.62 -15.71 -16.36
CA SER A 302 15.85 -15.79 -17.18
C SER A 302 16.94 -14.79 -16.78
N GLY A 303 16.57 -13.73 -16.05
CA GLY A 303 17.47 -12.64 -15.68
C GLY A 303 17.76 -11.63 -16.80
N LYS A 304 17.23 -11.82 -18.02
CA LYS A 304 17.46 -10.87 -19.14
C LYS A 304 16.75 -9.54 -18.96
N GLY A 305 15.50 -9.54 -18.47
CA GLY A 305 14.73 -8.31 -18.25
C GLY A 305 14.73 -7.82 -16.81
N LEU A 306 14.73 -8.75 -15.84
CA LEU A 306 14.72 -8.45 -14.40
C LEU A 306 15.90 -9.15 -13.71
N PRO A 307 17.14 -8.70 -13.98
CA PRO A 307 18.34 -9.34 -13.45
C PRO A 307 18.36 -9.39 -11.92
N ASN A 308 17.94 -8.33 -11.24
CA ASN A 308 17.99 -8.24 -9.78
C ASN A 308 16.80 -8.88 -9.05
N LEU A 309 15.90 -9.58 -9.77
CA LEU A 309 14.68 -10.12 -9.17
C LEU A 309 14.98 -11.17 -8.09
N ARG A 310 14.59 -10.87 -6.86
CA ARG A 310 14.74 -11.72 -5.66
C ARG A 310 13.42 -12.20 -5.09
N ARG A 311 12.32 -11.53 -5.39
CA ARG A 311 10.97 -11.86 -4.91
C ARG A 311 9.95 -11.79 -6.03
N LEU A 312 9.18 -12.86 -6.21
CA LEU A 312 8.08 -12.93 -7.15
C LEU A 312 6.79 -13.33 -6.44
N VAL A 313 5.73 -12.53 -6.62
CA VAL A 313 4.40 -12.80 -6.11
C VAL A 313 3.42 -12.86 -7.28
N LEU A 314 2.77 -14.00 -7.47
CA LEU A 314 1.71 -14.18 -8.46
C LEU A 314 0.44 -14.63 -7.74
N ARG A 315 -0.61 -13.81 -7.79
CA ARG A 315 -1.90 -14.15 -7.17
C ARG A 315 -3.04 -14.05 -8.15
N GLY A 316 -3.97 -14.98 -8.08
CA GLY A 316 -5.15 -15.05 -8.93
C GLY A 316 -4.90 -15.50 -10.38
N TRP A 317 -3.69 -15.97 -10.69
CA TRP A 317 -3.38 -16.47 -12.03
C TRP A 317 -3.89 -17.89 -12.25
N ARG A 318 -4.24 -18.24 -13.50
CA ARG A 318 -4.55 -19.63 -13.85
C ARG A 318 -3.29 -20.43 -14.14
N VAL A 319 -3.25 -21.68 -13.68
CA VAL A 319 -2.14 -22.61 -13.96
C VAL A 319 -2.68 -23.92 -14.54
N ASN A 320 -2.04 -24.38 -15.63
CA ASN A 320 -2.27 -25.74 -16.15
C ASN A 320 -1.44 -26.75 -15.37
N CYS A 321 -2.05 -27.20 -14.29
CA CYS A 321 -1.53 -28.03 -13.24
C CYS A 321 -0.98 -29.42 -13.65
N ALA A 322 -1.46 -30.01 -14.76
CA ALA A 322 -1.13 -31.40 -15.13
C ALA A 322 0.34 -31.63 -15.54
N PHE A 323 1.09 -30.57 -15.89
CA PHE A 323 2.47 -30.67 -16.40
C PHE A 323 3.46 -29.70 -15.74
N TYR A 324 3.00 -28.93 -14.76
CA TYR A 324 3.68 -27.69 -14.38
C TYR A 324 4.79 -27.85 -13.34
N TRP A 325 4.60 -28.72 -12.35
CA TRP A 325 5.36 -28.62 -11.11
C TRP A 325 6.81 -29.14 -11.21
N HIS A 326 7.06 -30.20 -11.97
CA HIS A 326 8.43 -30.66 -12.22
C HIS A 326 9.24 -29.61 -12.98
N ARG A 327 8.66 -29.03 -14.03
CA ARG A 327 9.31 -27.97 -14.81
C ARG A 327 9.48 -26.69 -14.00
N LEU A 328 8.53 -26.36 -13.12
CA LEU A 328 8.66 -25.21 -12.23
C LEU A 328 9.93 -25.31 -11.39
N VAL A 329 10.18 -26.47 -10.77
CA VAL A 329 11.38 -26.66 -9.93
C VAL A 329 12.65 -26.48 -10.76
N GLU A 330 12.72 -27.06 -11.97
CA GLU A 330 13.86 -26.88 -12.89
C GLU A 330 14.09 -25.40 -13.24
N ILE A 331 13.01 -24.66 -13.53
CA ILE A 331 13.09 -23.22 -13.83
C ILE A 331 13.59 -22.45 -12.61
N LEU A 332 13.12 -22.78 -11.41
CA LEU A 332 13.51 -22.09 -10.17
C LEU A 332 14.99 -22.34 -9.83
N GLN A 333 15.48 -23.55 -10.08
CA GLN A 333 16.91 -23.87 -9.93
C GLN A 333 17.81 -23.02 -10.83
N SER A 334 17.29 -22.56 -11.99
CA SER A 334 18.05 -21.69 -12.90
C SER A 334 18.24 -20.25 -12.37
N LYS A 335 17.50 -19.82 -11.33
CA LYS A 335 17.55 -18.47 -10.77
C LYS A 335 17.87 -18.51 -9.27
N GLN A 336 19.15 -18.74 -8.95
CA GLN A 336 19.64 -18.87 -7.56
C GLN A 336 19.45 -17.58 -6.72
N GLU A 337 19.33 -16.42 -7.35
CA GLU A 337 19.11 -15.15 -6.66
C GLU A 337 17.66 -14.97 -6.16
N LEU A 338 16.73 -15.81 -6.63
CA LEU A 338 15.34 -15.75 -6.19
C LEU A 338 15.23 -16.31 -4.76
N THR A 339 14.96 -15.42 -3.81
CA THR A 339 14.87 -15.74 -2.36
C THR A 339 13.44 -16.01 -1.90
N ALA A 340 12.43 -15.52 -2.62
CA ALA A 340 11.04 -15.68 -2.24
C ALA A 340 10.12 -15.85 -3.45
N LEU A 341 9.23 -16.83 -3.37
CA LEU A 341 8.18 -17.10 -4.34
C LEU A 341 6.84 -17.24 -3.61
N ASP A 342 5.85 -16.45 -3.97
CA ASP A 342 4.48 -16.57 -3.46
C ASP A 342 3.51 -16.77 -4.61
N PHE A 343 3.05 -18.00 -4.79
CA PHE A 343 2.05 -18.37 -5.79
C PHE A 343 0.73 -18.69 -5.09
N ASP A 344 -0.27 -17.85 -5.33
CA ASP A 344 -1.66 -18.10 -4.97
C ASP A 344 -2.48 -18.20 -6.25
N VAL A 345 -2.50 -19.39 -6.84
CA VAL A 345 -2.98 -19.61 -8.21
C VAL A 345 -4.26 -20.43 -8.23
N VAL A 346 -4.96 -20.39 -9.36
CA VAL A 346 -6.22 -21.11 -9.58
C VAL A 346 -6.02 -22.20 -10.63
N SER A 347 -6.37 -23.44 -10.27
CA SER A 347 -6.25 -24.58 -11.18
C SER A 347 -7.48 -24.71 -12.07
N SER A 348 -7.27 -24.81 -13.38
CA SER A 348 -8.33 -25.04 -14.38
C SER A 348 -8.84 -26.49 -14.40
N PHE A 349 -8.13 -27.42 -13.77
CA PHE A 349 -8.49 -28.85 -13.70
C PHE A 349 -8.54 -29.28 -12.23
N GLY A 350 -9.45 -30.20 -11.88
CA GLY A 350 -9.58 -30.73 -10.52
C GLY A 350 -8.19 -31.08 -9.98
N SER A 351 -7.81 -30.42 -8.88
CA SER A 351 -6.45 -30.42 -8.39
C SER A 351 -6.16 -31.74 -7.69
N GLY A 352 -5.87 -32.78 -8.48
CA GLY A 352 -5.19 -33.97 -7.98
C GLY A 352 -3.76 -33.69 -7.47
N ILE A 353 -3.40 -32.42 -7.28
CA ILE A 353 -2.08 -31.96 -6.87
C ILE A 353 -2.07 -31.78 -5.37
N ASN A 354 -1.25 -32.60 -4.73
CA ASN A 354 -0.85 -32.35 -3.37
C ASN A 354 0.17 -31.19 -3.35
N THR A 355 -0.31 -29.97 -3.10
CA THR A 355 0.56 -28.78 -2.95
C THR A 355 1.61 -28.96 -1.85
N GLY A 356 1.38 -29.86 -0.89
CA GLY A 356 2.36 -30.27 0.13
C GLY A 356 3.60 -30.92 -0.48
N VAL A 357 3.41 -31.85 -1.44
CA VAL A 357 4.50 -32.53 -2.14
C VAL A 357 5.35 -31.54 -2.94
N VAL A 358 4.71 -30.61 -3.66
CA VAL A 358 5.44 -29.57 -4.42
C VAL A 358 6.23 -28.65 -3.48
N LYS A 359 5.65 -28.26 -2.33
CA LYS A 359 6.37 -27.47 -1.32
C LYS A 359 7.55 -28.22 -0.72
N GLU A 360 7.46 -29.53 -0.59
CA GLU A 360 8.54 -30.37 -0.10
C GLU A 360 9.65 -30.48 -1.15
N TRP A 361 9.32 -30.77 -2.40
CA TRP A 361 10.28 -30.76 -3.51
C TRP A 361 10.99 -29.42 -3.67
N CYS A 362 10.28 -28.30 -3.59
CA CYS A 362 10.92 -26.98 -3.62
C CYS A 362 11.85 -26.76 -2.42
N ARG A 363 11.53 -27.28 -1.24
CA ARG A 363 12.40 -27.19 -0.05
C ARG A 363 13.67 -28.02 -0.20
N GLU A 364 13.58 -29.19 -0.83
CA GLU A 364 14.73 -30.05 -1.10
C GLU A 364 15.61 -29.50 -2.22
N MET A 365 15.00 -29.06 -3.32
CA MET A 365 15.69 -28.66 -4.55
C MET A 365 16.12 -27.20 -4.60
N CYS A 366 15.45 -26.33 -3.84
CA CYS A 366 15.71 -24.89 -3.76
C CYS A 366 15.75 -24.42 -2.28
N PRO A 367 16.65 -24.96 -1.43
CA PRO A 367 16.65 -24.69 0.01
C PRO A 367 16.91 -23.23 0.40
N TRP A 368 17.49 -22.43 -0.51
CA TRP A 368 17.74 -21.00 -0.32
C TRP A 368 16.47 -20.13 -0.47
N MET A 369 15.37 -20.70 -1.00
CA MET A 369 14.19 -19.95 -1.40
C MET A 369 12.99 -20.27 -0.51
N LYS A 370 12.33 -19.21 -0.01
CA LYS A 370 11.05 -19.33 0.69
C LYS A 370 9.92 -19.46 -0.34
N VAL A 371 9.26 -20.61 -0.36
CA VAL A 371 8.14 -20.87 -1.28
C VAL A 371 6.81 -20.95 -0.53
N CYS A 372 5.90 -20.03 -0.86
CA CYS A 372 4.49 -20.08 -0.51
C CYS A 372 3.69 -20.53 -1.73
N LEU A 373 3.04 -21.69 -1.64
CA LEU A 373 2.13 -22.19 -2.68
C LEU A 373 0.73 -22.34 -2.10
N ASN A 374 -0.24 -21.74 -2.76
CA ASN A 374 -1.66 -21.95 -2.55
C ASN A 374 -2.29 -22.20 -3.92
N VAL A 375 -3.04 -23.29 -4.05
CA VAL A 375 -3.74 -23.64 -5.29
C VAL A 375 -5.20 -23.80 -4.94
N ARG A 376 -6.03 -22.96 -5.55
CA ARG A 376 -7.48 -22.99 -5.39
C ARG A 376 -8.09 -23.69 -6.59
N GLU A 377 -9.11 -24.51 -6.35
CA GLU A 377 -9.89 -25.07 -7.44
C GLU A 377 -10.91 -24.03 -7.93
N LEU A 378 -11.04 -23.93 -9.25
CA LEU A 378 -12.21 -23.30 -9.85
C LEU A 378 -13.44 -24.09 -9.41
N GLN A 379 -14.25 -23.54 -8.49
CA GLN A 379 -15.56 -24.09 -8.19
C GLN A 379 -16.35 -24.13 -9.50
N LYS A 380 -16.76 -25.33 -9.92
CA LYS A 380 -17.72 -25.50 -11.01
C LYS A 380 -19.03 -24.86 -10.55
N ALA A 381 -19.47 -23.83 -11.26
CA ALA A 381 -20.83 -23.29 -11.11
C ALA A 381 -21.86 -24.34 -11.52
#